data_AF-A0A1I3M8J0-F1
#
_entry.id   AF-A0A1I3M8J0-F1
#
_cell.length_a   1.000
_cell.length_b   1.000
_cell.length_c   1.000
_cell.angle_alpha   90.00
_cell.angle_beta   90.00
_cell.angle_gamma   90.00
#
_symmetry.space_group_name_H-M   'P 1'
#
loop_
_entity.id
_entity.type
_entity.pdbx_description
1 polymer ?
#
loop_
_entity_poly.entity_id
_entity_poly.type
_entity_poly.pdbx_seq_one_letter_code
_entity_poly.pdbx_strand_id
1 'polypeptide(L)'
;MATPQQDAYYSRVIHHLGLVSGMIDELGLVERIDALIPKKEQQIVSYGQAVKAMILNGLGFTQRVLYLTSHFFRDKPVEHLIGEGITAARLNDDLPGRTLD
;
A
#
# COMPACT_ATOMS: atom_id res chain seq x y z
N MET A 1 28.63 23.46 23.39
CA MET A 1 28.58 23.10 21.96
C MET A 1 27.58 21.97 21.81
N ALA A 2 26.42 22.23 21.20
CA ALA A 2 25.42 21.20 20.92
C ALA A 2 25.85 20.44 19.66
N THR A 3 26.02 19.13 19.78
CA THR A 3 26.27 18.22 18.66
C THR A 3 25.03 18.20 17.75
N PRO A 4 25.14 18.35 16.42
CA PRO A 4 23.98 18.19 15.55
C PRO A 4 23.51 16.73 15.60
N GLN A 5 22.26 16.51 15.96
CA GLN A 5 21.56 15.23 15.79
C GLN A 5 21.53 14.94 14.28
N GLN A 6 22.27 13.93 13.85
CA GLN A 6 22.22 13.47 12.46
C GLN A 6 20.87 12.78 12.25
N ASP A 7 19.94 13.44 11.57
CA ASP A 7 18.76 12.78 11.06
C ASP A 7 19.22 11.68 10.10
N ALA A 8 18.98 10.43 10.47
CA ALA A 8 19.35 9.28 9.66
C ALA A 8 18.47 9.25 8.40
N TYR A 9 19.02 9.69 7.27
CA TYR A 9 18.35 9.60 5.98
C TYR A 9 18.40 8.15 5.47
N TYR A 10 17.24 7.58 5.15
CA TYR A 10 17.11 6.25 4.55
C TYR A 10 16.49 6.37 3.15
N SER A 11 17.15 5.83 2.14
CA SER A 11 16.62 5.74 0.77
C SER A 11 15.96 4.38 0.54
N ARG A 12 14.79 4.35 -0.11
CA ARG A 12 14.14 3.13 -0.60
C ARG A 12 13.87 3.24 -2.09
N VAL A 13 14.01 2.14 -2.83
CA VAL A 13 13.76 2.12 -4.26
C VAL A 13 12.28 1.80 -4.54
N ILE A 14 11.63 2.62 -5.35
CA ILE A 14 10.20 2.49 -5.71
C ILE A 14 9.97 1.54 -6.89
N HIS A 15 10.92 1.45 -7.83
CA HIS A 15 10.83 0.65 -9.07
C HIS A 15 9.56 0.97 -9.89
N HIS A 16 9.07 -0.01 -10.66
CA HIS A 16 7.86 0.09 -11.49
C HIS A 16 6.58 0.28 -10.68
N LEU A 17 6.59 -0.05 -9.38
CA LEU A 17 5.43 0.10 -8.50
C LEU A 17 5.01 1.56 -8.33
N GLY A 18 5.95 2.50 -8.44
CA GLY A 18 5.63 3.92 -8.42
C GLY A 18 4.81 4.36 -9.64
N LEU A 19 5.14 3.83 -10.82
CA LEU A 19 4.39 4.12 -12.05
C LEU A 19 2.98 3.53 -11.97
N VAL A 20 2.87 2.28 -11.51
CA VAL A 20 1.56 1.63 -11.32
C VAL A 20 0.74 2.38 -10.27
N SER A 21 1.34 2.74 -9.13
CA SER A 21 0.69 3.51 -8.07
C SER A 21 0.20 4.85 -8.60
N GLY A 22 1.06 5.59 -9.30
CA GLY A 22 0.70 6.89 -9.88
C GLY A 22 -0.44 6.79 -10.88
N MET A 23 -0.47 5.74 -11.71
CA MET A 23 -1.58 5.51 -12.64
C MET A 23 -2.89 5.19 -11.91
N ILE A 24 -2.84 4.42 -10.83
CA ILE A 24 -4.02 4.14 -9.99
C ILE A 24 -4.58 5.44 -9.40
N ASP A 25 -3.70 6.32 -8.93
CA ASP A 25 -4.05 7.62 -8.36
C ASP A 25 -4.62 8.57 -9.44
N GLU A 26 -4.01 8.61 -10.63
CA GLU A 26 -4.48 9.44 -11.75
C GLU A 26 -5.87 9.01 -12.26
N LEU A 27 -6.19 7.71 -12.21
CA LEU A 27 -7.52 7.20 -12.54
C LEU A 27 -8.58 7.50 -11.45
N GLY A 28 -8.14 7.93 -10.26
CA GLY A 28 -8.98 8.10 -9.08
C GLY A 28 -9.62 6.78 -8.63
N LEU A 29 -8.91 5.66 -8.79
CA LEU A 29 -9.49 4.33 -8.59
C LEU A 29 -9.85 4.10 -7.11
N VAL A 30 -9.00 4.57 -6.20
CA VAL A 30 -9.20 4.43 -4.75
C VAL A 30 -10.48 5.16 -4.34
N GLU A 31 -10.62 6.41 -4.77
CA GLU A 31 -11.75 7.28 -4.45
C GLU A 31 -13.06 6.73 -5.03
N ARG A 32 -13.01 6.20 -6.26
CA ARG A 32 -14.18 5.56 -6.90
C ARG A 32 -14.63 4.33 -6.14
N ILE A 33 -13.70 3.48 -5.68
CA ILE A 33 -14.03 2.29 -4.89
C ILE A 33 -14.60 2.71 -3.53
N ASP A 34 -13.94 3.64 -2.85
CA ASP A 34 -14.38 4.10 -1.52
C ASP A 34 -15.72 4.84 -1.56
N ALA A 35 -16.09 5.45 -2.70
CA ALA A 35 -17.41 6.03 -2.92
C ALA A 35 -18.51 4.98 -3.08
N LEU A 36 -18.20 3.82 -3.68
CA LEU A 36 -19.14 2.71 -3.86
C LEU A 36 -19.24 1.82 -2.61
N ILE A 37 -18.12 1.65 -1.91
CA ILE A 37 -17.99 0.83 -0.71
C ILE A 37 -17.30 1.67 0.37
N PRO A 38 -18.07 2.45 1.15
CA PRO A 38 -17.51 3.30 2.18
C PRO A 38 -16.75 2.51 3.24
N LYS A 39 -15.61 3.07 3.64
CA LYS A 39 -14.78 2.56 4.73
C LYS A 39 -15.57 2.51 6.04
N LYS A 40 -15.50 1.38 6.75
CA LYS A 40 -16.08 1.24 8.11
C LYS A 40 -15.18 1.95 9.13
N GLU A 41 -15.74 2.53 10.20
CA GLU A 41 -14.97 3.29 11.21
C GLU A 41 -13.80 2.50 11.83
N GLN A 42 -13.94 1.19 11.97
CA GLN A 42 -12.90 0.32 12.56
C GLN A 42 -11.82 -0.11 11.56
N GLN A 43 -11.98 0.17 10.26
CA GLN A 43 -10.96 -0.14 9.26
C GLN A 43 -9.89 0.95 9.25
N ILE A 44 -8.62 0.56 9.18
CA ILE A 44 -7.50 1.50 9.04
C ILE A 44 -7.19 1.72 7.55
N VAL A 45 -7.21 0.64 6.77
CA VAL A 45 -7.05 0.62 5.31
C VAL A 45 -8.45 0.67 4.69
N SER A 46 -8.69 1.59 3.76
CA SER A 46 -9.96 1.62 3.00
C SER A 46 -10.05 0.48 1.99
N TYR A 47 -11.23 0.21 1.45
CA TYR A 47 -11.40 -0.80 0.40
C TYR A 47 -10.62 -0.43 -0.86
N GLY A 48 -10.63 0.85 -1.26
CA GLY A 48 -9.85 1.34 -2.38
C GLY A 48 -8.34 1.18 -2.17
N GLN A 49 -7.84 1.51 -0.96
CA GLN A 49 -6.43 1.31 -0.60
C GLN A 49 -6.04 -0.18 -0.60
N ALA A 50 -6.93 -1.04 -0.13
CA ALA A 50 -6.72 -2.49 -0.15
C ALA A 50 -6.64 -3.02 -1.59
N VAL A 51 -7.53 -2.57 -2.48
CA VAL A 51 -7.49 -2.91 -3.90
C VAL A 51 -6.21 -2.39 -4.56
N LYS A 52 -5.79 -1.16 -4.28
CA LYS A 52 -4.50 -0.63 -4.74
C LYS A 52 -3.34 -1.51 -4.29
N ALA A 53 -3.33 -1.93 -3.02
CA ALA A 53 -2.31 -2.83 -2.48
C ALA A 53 -2.30 -4.20 -3.19
N MET A 54 -3.49 -4.76 -3.49
CA MET A 54 -3.63 -6.02 -4.23
C MET A 54 -3.13 -5.89 -5.68
N ILE A 55 -3.40 -4.78 -6.37
CA ILE A 55 -2.90 -4.54 -7.73
C ILE A 55 -1.37 -4.44 -7.72
N LEU A 56 -0.80 -3.66 -6.80
CA LEU A 56 0.65 -3.55 -6.67
C LEU A 56 1.31 -4.88 -6.31
N ASN A 57 0.68 -5.67 -5.43
CA ASN A 57 1.16 -7.01 -5.09
C ASN A 57 1.11 -7.94 -6.32
N GLY A 58 -0.02 -8.00 -7.03
CA GLY A 58 -0.21 -8.87 -8.19
C GLY A 58 0.68 -8.50 -9.38
N LEU A 59 0.94 -7.22 -9.61
CA LEU A 59 1.82 -6.75 -10.69
C LEU A 59 3.31 -6.77 -10.30
N GLY A 60 3.62 -6.67 -9.01
CA GLY A 60 4.99 -6.75 -8.48
C GLY A 60 5.51 -8.16 -8.28
N PHE A 61 4.65 -9.19 -8.30
CA PHE A 61 4.99 -10.60 -8.11
C PHE A 61 4.43 -11.46 -9.24
N THR A 62 5.24 -11.68 -10.29
CA THR A 62 4.86 -12.55 -11.41
C THR A 62 4.93 -14.05 -11.09
N GLN A 63 5.41 -14.48 -9.91
CA GLN A 63 5.69 -15.91 -9.62
C GLN A 63 5.29 -16.46 -8.23
N ARG A 64 4.51 -15.75 -7.39
CA ARG A 64 3.90 -16.36 -6.18
C ARG A 64 2.45 -15.92 -6.01
N VAL A 65 1.64 -16.85 -5.50
CA VAL A 65 0.22 -16.66 -5.18
C VAL A 65 0.04 -15.51 -4.17
N LEU A 66 -1.10 -14.81 -4.23
CA LEU A 66 -1.53 -13.60 -3.48
C LEU A 66 -1.38 -13.61 -1.93
N TYR A 67 -0.74 -14.62 -1.34
CA TYR A 67 -0.69 -14.91 0.10
C TYR A 67 0.51 -14.30 0.84
N LEU A 68 1.20 -13.28 0.30
CA LEU A 68 2.39 -12.69 0.92
C LEU A 68 2.34 -11.15 0.89
N THR A 69 1.19 -10.59 1.24
CA THR A 69 0.94 -9.14 1.13
C THR A 69 1.85 -8.37 2.10
N SER A 70 2.03 -8.87 3.33
CA SER A 70 2.84 -8.18 4.34
C SER A 70 4.34 -8.21 4.04
N HIS A 71 4.86 -9.36 3.58
CA HIS A 71 6.27 -9.51 3.21
C HIS A 71 6.60 -8.72 1.94
N PHE A 72 5.66 -8.63 0.99
CA PHE A 72 5.85 -7.83 -0.21
C PHE A 72 6.16 -6.36 0.11
N PHE A 73 5.43 -5.78 1.06
CA PHE A 73 5.51 -4.36 1.38
C PHE A 73 6.58 -3.99 2.42
N ARG A 74 7.19 -4.97 3.11
CA ARG A 74 8.13 -4.73 4.23
C ARG A 74 9.26 -3.75 3.88
N ASP A 75 9.89 -3.94 2.71
CA ASP A 75 11.05 -3.14 2.28
C ASP A 75 10.68 -2.01 1.31
N LYS A 76 9.39 -1.74 1.14
CA LYS A 76 8.86 -0.74 0.20
C LYS A 76 8.50 0.56 0.91
N PRO A 77 8.46 1.69 0.20
CA PRO A 77 7.93 2.94 0.74
C PRO A 77 6.39 2.90 0.71
N VAL A 78 5.78 2.16 1.65
CA VAL A 78 4.34 1.88 1.68
C VAL A 78 3.49 3.14 1.70
N GLU A 79 3.87 4.13 2.50
CA GLU A 79 3.12 5.39 2.61
C GLU A 79 3.05 6.14 1.29
N HIS A 80 4.10 6.05 0.46
CA HIS A 80 4.14 6.68 -0.86
C HIS A 80 3.36 5.87 -1.90
N LEU A 81 3.31 4.54 -1.74
CA LEU A 81 2.67 3.63 -2.71
C LEU A 81 1.17 3.44 -2.44
N ILE A 82 0.73 3.50 -1.20
CA ILE A 82 -0.65 3.16 -0.81
C ILE A 82 -1.40 4.37 -0.27
N GLY A 83 -0.73 5.18 0.52
CA GLY A 83 -1.32 6.36 1.16
C GLY A 83 -0.72 6.60 2.54
N GLU A 84 -0.83 7.86 2.97
CA GLU A 84 -0.31 8.33 4.26
C GLU A 84 -0.86 7.49 5.43
N GLY A 85 0.02 7.17 6.40
CA GLY A 85 -0.34 6.40 7.60
C GLY A 85 -0.57 4.90 7.37
N ILE A 86 -0.42 4.40 6.14
CA ILE A 86 -0.49 2.97 5.85
C ILE A 86 0.87 2.31 6.04
N THR A 87 0.89 1.24 6.83
CA THR A 87 2.11 0.47 7.10
C THR A 87 2.02 -0.93 6.50
N ALA A 88 3.17 -1.53 6.19
CA ALA A 88 3.24 -2.90 5.66
C ALA A 88 2.52 -3.92 6.57
N ALA A 89 2.55 -3.72 7.89
CA ALA A 89 1.89 -4.59 8.87
C ALA A 89 0.36 -4.57 8.77
N ARG A 90 -0.23 -3.49 8.24
CA ARG A 90 -1.68 -3.38 7.99
C ARG A 90 -2.10 -4.03 6.67
N LEU A 91 -1.15 -4.34 5.78
CA LEU A 91 -1.36 -5.01 4.51
C LEU A 91 -1.06 -6.51 4.65
N ASN A 92 -1.76 -7.16 5.58
CA ASN A 92 -1.58 -8.59 5.88
C ASN A 92 -2.50 -9.49 5.04
N ASP A 93 -2.36 -10.80 5.19
CA ASP A 93 -3.04 -11.79 4.34
C ASP A 93 -4.55 -11.89 4.60
N ASP A 94 -5.05 -11.32 5.69
CA ASP A 94 -6.48 -11.20 5.95
C ASP A 94 -7.13 -10.06 5.15
N LEU A 95 -6.34 -9.07 4.72
CA LEU A 95 -6.84 -7.89 4.03
C LEU A 95 -7.56 -8.23 2.71
N PRO A 96 -6.99 -9.06 1.80
CA PRO A 96 -7.70 -9.47 0.59
C PRO A 96 -9.01 -10.17 0.87
N GLY A 97 -9.04 -11.12 1.83
CA GLY A 97 -10.25 -11.84 2.20
C GLY A 97 -11.36 -10.91 2.67
N ARG A 98 -11.04 -9.94 3.53
CA ARG A 98 -12.00 -8.93 4.02
C ARG A 98 -12.42 -7.90 2.97
N THR A 99 -11.63 -7.73 1.91
CA THR A 99 -11.88 -6.77 0.84
C THR A 99 -12.76 -7.36 -0.26
N LEU A 100 -12.67 -8.68 -0.47
CA LEU A 100 -13.37 -9.42 -1.52
C LEU A 100 -14.64 -10.14 -1.03
N ASP A 101 -14.84 -10.20 0.29
CA ASP A 101 -16.11 -10.60 0.93
C ASP A 101 -17.18 -9.51 0.77
#